data_AF-A0A8S0X896-F1
#
_entry.id   AF-A0A8S0X896-F1
#
_cell.length_a   1.000
_cell.length_b   1.000
_cell.length_c   1.000
_cell.angle_alpha   90.00
_cell.angle_beta   90.00
_cell.angle_gamma   90.00
#
_symmetry.space_group_name_H-M   'P 1'
#
loop_
_entity.id
_entity.type
_entity.pdbx_description
1 polymer ?
#
loop_
_entity_poly.entity_id
_entity_poly.type
_entity_poly.pdbx_seq_one_letter_code
_entity_poly.pdbx_strand_id
1 'polypeptide(L)'
;MATSDAASRDQTQVKKKVIVVGAGVIGLTTALCILEKGDYEVEIIAQTFPTDPKSVNYTSHWAGAHYVSSAETRSLKAEAAGPTFKVFWELSRPGGAAEHCFLRLNQTEYYVKEVESPN
;
A
#
# COMPACT_ATOMS: atom_id res chain seq x y z
N MET A 1 -53.03 6.30 -19.61
CA MET A 1 -52.16 5.21 -20.11
C MET A 1 -51.32 5.77 -21.25
N ALA A 2 -50.13 6.27 -20.91
CA ALA A 2 -49.05 6.59 -21.86
C ALA A 2 -47.76 6.55 -21.04
N THR A 3 -47.00 5.48 -21.24
CA THR A 3 -45.63 5.23 -20.76
C THR A 3 -44.61 5.93 -21.68
N SER A 4 -43.34 5.87 -21.29
CA SER A 4 -42.09 6.31 -21.99
C SER A 4 -41.63 7.73 -21.62
N ASP A 5 -40.38 8.01 -21.30
CA ASP A 5 -39.16 7.19 -21.23
C ASP A 5 -38.19 7.87 -20.25
N ALA A 6 -37.87 7.22 -19.13
CA ALA A 6 -36.72 7.59 -18.33
C ALA A 6 -35.49 6.88 -18.93
N ALA A 7 -34.97 7.44 -20.02
CA ALA A 7 -33.64 7.07 -20.50
C ALA A 7 -32.62 7.57 -19.47
N SER A 8 -32.29 6.72 -18.49
CA SER A 8 -31.12 6.91 -17.63
C SER A 8 -29.90 6.95 -18.54
N ARG A 9 -29.38 8.15 -18.77
CA ARG A 9 -28.09 8.33 -19.45
C ARG A 9 -27.03 7.66 -18.59
N ASP A 10 -26.55 6.51 -19.04
CA ASP A 10 -25.28 5.94 -18.61
C ASP A 10 -24.18 6.90 -19.08
N GLN A 11 -23.87 7.89 -18.23
CA GLN A 11 -22.69 8.73 -18.44
C GLN A 11 -21.50 7.88 -18.02
N THR A 12 -20.88 7.18 -18.98
CA THR A 12 -19.53 6.64 -18.76
C THR A 12 -18.60 7.80 -18.46
N GLN A 13 -18.36 8.03 -17.16
CA GLN A 13 -17.43 9.04 -16.66
C GLN A 13 -16.05 8.71 -17.23
N VAL A 14 -15.51 9.60 -18.07
CA VAL A 14 -14.17 9.43 -18.63
C VAL A 14 -13.16 9.48 -17.50
N LYS A 15 -12.54 8.34 -17.19
CA LYS A 15 -11.52 8.23 -16.14
C LYS A 15 -10.25 8.96 -16.56
N LYS A 16 -9.58 9.58 -15.59
CA LYS A 16 -8.27 10.22 -15.82
C LYS A 16 -7.18 9.16 -15.90
N LYS A 17 -6.35 9.20 -16.93
CA LYS A 17 -5.22 8.27 -17.09
C LYS A 17 -4.05 8.68 -16.20
N VAL A 18 -3.48 7.72 -15.48
CA VAL A 18 -2.30 7.90 -14.63
C VAL A 18 -1.30 6.79 -14.93
N ILE A 19 -0.06 7.17 -15.24
CA ILE A 19 1.04 6.25 -15.46
C ILE A 19 1.92 6.25 -14.21
N VAL A 20 2.12 5.08 -13.61
CA VAL A 20 3.03 4.86 -12.49
C VAL A 20 4.31 4.20 -13.03
N VAL A 21 5.46 4.84 -12.79
CA VAL A 21 6.76 4.33 -13.22
C VAL A 21 7.42 3.57 -12.08
N GLY A 22 7.64 2.27 -12.29
CA GLY A 22 8.27 1.35 -11.34
C GLY A 22 7.27 0.46 -10.60
N ALA A 23 7.60 -0.84 -10.51
CA ALA A 23 6.75 -1.86 -9.91
C ALA A 23 7.26 -2.32 -8.53
N GLY A 24 8.06 -1.51 -7.83
CA GLY A 24 8.45 -1.77 -6.44
C GLY A 24 7.31 -1.54 -5.44
N VAL A 25 7.53 -1.82 -4.16
CA VAL A 25 6.49 -1.68 -3.11
C VAL A 25 5.83 -0.29 -3.11
N ILE A 26 6.60 0.78 -3.32
CA ILE A 26 6.06 2.16 -3.39
C ILE A 26 5.19 2.35 -4.63
N GLY A 27 5.65 1.89 -5.80
CA GLY A 27 4.93 2.02 -7.06
C GLY A 27 3.62 1.23 -7.07
N LEU A 28 3.66 -0.05 -6.66
CA LEU A 28 2.48 -0.90 -6.61
C LEU A 28 1.44 -0.40 -5.60
N THR A 29 1.88 -0.01 -4.40
CA THR A 29 0.96 0.52 -3.37
C THR A 29 0.35 1.84 -3.83
N THR A 30 1.14 2.72 -4.46
CA THR A 30 0.63 3.99 -5.01
C THR A 30 -0.39 3.74 -6.11
N ALA A 31 -0.09 2.83 -7.05
CA ALA A 31 -1.00 2.46 -8.13
C ALA A 31 -2.33 1.91 -7.59
N LEU A 32 -2.27 1.04 -6.58
CA LEU A 32 -3.46 0.51 -5.90
C LEU A 32 -4.27 1.63 -5.24
N CYS A 33 -3.64 2.49 -4.44
CA CYS A 33 -4.33 3.59 -3.76
C CYS A 33 -4.96 4.60 -4.75
N ILE A 34 -4.37 4.80 -5.93
CA ILE A 34 -4.96 5.65 -6.98
C ILE A 34 -6.15 4.94 -7.63
N LEU A 35 -6.01 3.64 -7.94
CA LEU A 35 -7.05 2.83 -8.55
C LEU A 35 -8.30 2.74 -7.65
N GLU A 36 -8.12 2.58 -6.35
CA GLU A 36 -9.20 2.50 -5.36
C GLU A 36 -10.03 3.79 -5.25
N LYS A 37 -9.53 4.93 -5.72
CA LYS A 37 -10.32 6.18 -5.80
C LYS A 37 -11.42 6.12 -6.86
N GLY A 38 -11.37 5.17 -7.80
CA GLY A 38 -12.42 4.93 -8.80
C GLY A 38 -12.39 5.85 -10.03
N ASP A 39 -11.90 7.08 -9.89
CA ASP A 39 -11.87 8.11 -10.94
C ASP A 39 -10.71 7.97 -11.95
N TYR A 40 -9.82 7.00 -11.76
CA TYR A 40 -8.58 6.86 -12.51
C TYR A 40 -8.47 5.54 -13.26
N GLU A 41 -7.86 5.59 -14.43
CA GLU A 41 -7.33 4.45 -15.18
C GLU A 41 -5.82 4.43 -14.92
N VAL A 42 -5.31 3.36 -14.30
CA VAL A 42 -3.92 3.28 -13.83
C VAL A 42 -3.14 2.28 -14.67
N GLU A 43 -2.01 2.71 -15.21
CA GLU A 43 -1.07 1.86 -15.94
C GLU A 43 0.29 1.87 -15.23
N ILE A 44 0.92 0.71 -15.11
CA ILE A 44 2.25 0.57 -14.49
C ILE A 44 3.26 0.24 -15.59
N ILE A 45 4.32 1.06 -15.69
CA ILE A 45 5.44 0.81 -16.59
C ILE A 45 6.69 0.60 -15.73
N ALA A 46 7.34 -0.55 -15.87
CA ALA A 46 8.51 -0.90 -15.09
C ALA A 46 9.51 -1.73 -15.89
N GLN A 47 10.80 -1.59 -15.56
CA GLN A 47 11.87 -2.43 -16.10
C GLN A 47 11.87 -3.83 -15.48
N THR A 48 11.47 -3.95 -14.21
CA THR A 48 11.48 -5.21 -13.46
C THR A 48 10.22 -5.30 -12.60
N PHE A 49 9.58 -6.46 -12.63
CA PHE A 49 8.37 -6.79 -11.89
C PHE A 49 8.67 -7.76 -10.74
N PRO A 50 7.76 -7.87 -9.74
CA PRO A 50 7.95 -8.79 -8.61
C PRO A 50 8.19 -10.25 -8.99
N THR A 51 7.65 -10.71 -10.12
CA THR A 51 7.76 -12.09 -10.62
C THR A 51 9.02 -12.35 -11.43
N ASP A 52 9.79 -11.32 -11.76
CA ASP A 52 11.03 -11.47 -12.52
C ASP A 52 12.14 -12.08 -11.65
N PRO A 53 13.19 -12.66 -12.26
CA PRO A 53 14.37 -13.11 -11.52
C PRO A 53 14.94 -11.99 -10.66
N LYS A 54 15.46 -12.35 -9.48
CA LYS A 54 16.06 -11.40 -8.55
C LYS A 54 17.15 -10.59 -9.24
N SER A 55 17.09 -9.27 -9.05
CA SER A 55 18.01 -8.32 -9.66
C SER A 55 18.41 -7.24 -8.67
N VAL A 56 19.67 -6.82 -8.71
CA VAL A 56 20.18 -5.68 -7.92
C VAL A 56 19.48 -4.36 -8.28
N ASN A 57 18.89 -4.29 -9.48
CA ASN A 57 18.16 -3.11 -9.96
C ASN A 57 16.72 -3.02 -9.40
N TYR A 58 16.28 -4.01 -8.62
CA TYR A 58 14.94 -4.06 -8.04
C TYR A 58 15.00 -4.28 -6.53
N THR A 59 15.02 -3.17 -5.80
CA THR A 59 15.28 -3.13 -4.35
C THR A 59 14.24 -3.89 -3.51
N SER A 60 12.99 -3.99 -3.99
CA SER A 60 11.91 -4.64 -3.23
C SER A 60 12.14 -6.14 -3.01
N HIS A 61 12.90 -6.84 -3.86
CA HIS A 61 13.27 -8.25 -3.64
C HIS A 61 14.24 -8.46 -2.48
N TRP A 62 14.95 -7.42 -2.05
CA TRP A 62 16.02 -7.49 -1.06
C TRP A 62 15.59 -7.04 0.34
N ALA A 63 14.35 -6.57 0.49
CA ALA A 63 13.79 -6.21 1.78
C ALA A 63 13.54 -7.45 2.66
N GLY A 64 13.65 -7.28 3.98
CA GLY A 64 13.44 -8.36 4.96
C GLY A 64 12.05 -8.99 4.92
N ALA A 65 10.93 -8.29 5.08
CA ALA A 65 10.69 -6.97 5.64
C ALA A 65 9.99 -7.13 7.00
N HIS A 66 10.24 -6.20 7.93
CA HIS A 66 9.48 -6.07 9.16
C HIS A 66 8.90 -4.66 9.23
N TYR A 67 7.80 -4.47 9.94
CA TYR A 67 7.35 -3.14 10.31
C TYR A 67 7.88 -2.80 11.69
N VAL A 68 8.79 -1.82 11.76
CA VAL A 68 9.29 -1.21 13.00
C VAL A 68 9.34 0.29 12.74
N SER A 69 8.64 1.05 13.58
CA SER A 69 8.69 2.50 13.54
C SER A 69 9.60 2.99 14.64
N SER A 70 10.72 3.62 14.28
CA SER A 70 11.59 4.36 15.21
C SER A 70 11.57 5.86 14.90
N ALA A 71 10.48 6.34 14.28
CA ALA A 71 10.47 7.66 13.66
C ALA A 71 10.48 8.76 14.71
N GLU A 72 11.43 9.70 14.58
CA GLU A 72 11.43 10.95 15.35
C GLU A 72 10.10 11.69 15.15
N THR A 73 9.56 12.20 16.26
CA THR A 73 8.31 12.96 16.33
C THR A 73 8.34 14.10 15.29
N ARG A 74 7.32 14.16 14.42
CA ARG A 74 7.11 15.18 13.34
C ARG A 74 7.90 15.03 12.03
N SER A 75 8.40 13.84 11.70
CA SER A 75 8.87 13.58 10.33
C SER A 75 7.73 13.13 9.41
N LEU A 76 7.83 13.38 8.08
CA LEU A 76 6.93 12.78 7.08
C LEU A 76 6.87 11.24 7.21
N LYS A 77 7.97 10.63 7.66
CA LYS A 77 8.03 9.20 8.00
C LYS A 77 7.12 8.86 9.18
N ALA A 78 7.11 9.67 10.23
CA ALA A 78 6.23 9.48 11.39
C ALA A 78 4.74 9.64 11.01
N GLU A 79 4.42 10.60 10.13
CA GLU A 79 3.04 10.79 9.65
C GLU A 79 2.53 9.61 8.84
N ALA A 80 3.38 9.02 7.98
CA ALA A 80 3.02 7.85 7.18
C ALA A 80 3.05 6.54 7.98
N ALA A 81 3.83 6.48 9.07
CA ALA A 81 4.03 5.27 9.87
C ALA A 81 2.70 4.75 10.43
N GLY A 82 1.97 5.55 11.19
CA GLY A 82 0.72 5.14 11.84
C GLY A 82 -0.33 4.57 10.87
N PRO A 83 -0.69 5.29 9.79
CA PRO A 83 -1.60 4.77 8.75
C PRO A 83 -1.10 3.48 8.10
N THR A 84 0.20 3.38 7.79
CA THR A 84 0.79 2.18 7.20
C THR A 84 0.66 0.98 8.14
N PHE A 85 0.94 1.17 9.43
CA PHE A 85 0.79 0.11 10.43
C PHE A 85 -0.64 -0.41 10.50
N LYS A 86 -1.64 0.49 10.53
CA LYS A 86 -3.06 0.10 10.59
C LYS A 86 -3.47 -0.74 9.39
N VAL A 87 -2.99 -0.41 8.19
CA VAL A 87 -3.26 -1.20 6.98
C VAL A 87 -2.61 -2.59 7.09
N PHE A 88 -1.34 -2.68 7.48
CA PHE A 88 -0.68 -3.98 7.70
C PHE A 88 -1.34 -4.79 8.83
N TRP A 89 -1.79 -4.12 9.88
CA TRP A 89 -2.52 -4.76 10.96
C TRP A 89 -3.83 -5.34 10.45
N GLU A 90 -4.62 -4.61 9.65
CA GLU A 90 -5.84 -5.17 9.07
C GLU A 90 -5.56 -6.30 8.07
N LEU A 91 -4.57 -6.15 7.18
CA LEU A 91 -4.21 -7.19 6.21
C LEU A 91 -3.75 -8.50 6.89
N SER A 92 -3.13 -8.39 8.06
CA SER A 92 -2.71 -9.55 8.85
C SER A 92 -3.83 -10.17 9.70
N ARG A 93 -5.08 -9.70 9.58
CA ARG A 93 -6.22 -10.21 10.36
C ARG A 93 -6.43 -11.71 10.10
N PRO A 94 -6.58 -12.54 11.15
CA PRO A 94 -6.90 -13.96 10.98
C PRO A 94 -8.19 -14.18 10.18
N GLY A 95 -8.18 -15.14 9.26
CA GLY A 95 -9.24 -15.40 8.29
C GLY A 95 -9.33 -14.38 7.14
N GLY A 96 -8.39 -13.43 7.05
CA GLY A 96 -8.33 -12.44 5.97
C GLY A 96 -7.64 -12.97 4.70
N ALA A 97 -7.91 -12.33 3.57
CA ALA A 97 -7.34 -12.74 2.27
C ALA A 97 -5.80 -12.70 2.22
N ALA A 98 -5.18 -11.87 3.05
CA ALA A 98 -3.72 -11.73 3.14
C ALA A 98 -3.13 -12.36 4.41
N GLU A 99 -3.91 -13.12 5.21
CA GLU A 99 -3.44 -13.71 6.47
C GLU A 99 -2.12 -14.46 6.30
N HIS A 100 -2.00 -15.28 5.26
CA HIS A 100 -0.82 -16.09 4.99
C HIS A 100 0.40 -15.30 4.46
N CYS A 101 0.23 -14.01 4.19
CA CYS A 101 1.31 -13.11 3.78
C CYS A 101 1.94 -12.38 4.97
N PHE A 102 1.38 -12.50 6.17
CA PHE A 102 1.85 -11.81 7.37
C PHE A 102 2.16 -12.79 8.49
N LEU A 103 3.16 -12.43 9.30
CA LEU A 103 3.44 -13.09 10.56
C LEU A 103 3.27 -12.08 11.69
N ARG A 104 2.26 -12.28 12.54
CA ARG A 104 2.06 -11.47 13.75
C ARG A 104 2.88 -12.04 14.89
N LEU A 105 3.74 -11.22 15.48
CA LEU A 105 4.63 -11.61 16.57
C LEU A 105 4.63 -10.53 17.65
N ASN A 106 4.81 -10.95 18.90
CA ASN A 106 5.12 -10.03 19.98
C ASN A 106 6.59 -9.61 19.86
N GLN A 107 6.83 -8.30 19.82
CA GLN A 107 8.18 -7.73 19.81
C GLN A 107 8.53 -7.24 21.21
N THR A 108 9.74 -7.58 21.66
CA THR A 108 10.32 -7.07 22.92
C THR A 108 11.61 -6.37 22.59
N GLU A 109 11.72 -5.11 23.00
CA GLU A 109 12.89 -4.27 22.73
C GLU A 109 13.61 -3.96 24.04
N TYR A 110 14.94 -4.06 24.01
CA TYR A 110 15.79 -3.75 25.14
C TYR A 110 16.57 -2.47 24.83
N TYR A 111 16.52 -1.53 25.77
CA TYR A 111 17.15 -0.23 25.63
C TYR A 111 18.27 -0.06 26.66
N VAL A 112 19.41 0.47 26.21
CA VAL A 112 20.56 0.75 27.09
C VAL A 112 20.31 1.99 27.95
N LYS A 113 19.44 2.89 27.51
CA LYS A 113 19.03 4.10 28.22
C LYS A 113 17.53 4.08 28.41
N GLU A 114 17.05 4.76 29.44
CA GLU A 114 15.62 4.99 29.62
C GLU A 114 15.07 5.78 28.44
N VAL A 115 13.95 5.32 27.88
CA VAL A 115 13.28 5.94 26.74
C VAL A 115 11.96 6.49 27.25
N GLU A 116 11.78 7.80 27.09
CA GLU A 116 10.62 8.54 27.59
C GLU A 116 9.31 8.13 26.89
N SER A 117 9.41 7.53 25.70
CA SER A 117 8.28 6.94 24.96
C SER A 117 8.78 5.78 24.09
N PRO A 118 8.70 4.52 24.55
CA PRO A 118 8.94 3.37 23.68
C PRO A 118 7.93 3.39 22.51
N ASN A 119 8.36 2.92 21.35
CA ASN A 119 7.62 2.97 20.07
C ASN A 119 6.23 2.31 20.13
#